data_AF-A0A952UVK7-F1
#
_entry.id   AF-A0A952UVK7-F1
#
_cell.length_a   1.000
_cell.length_b   1.000
_cell.length_c   1.000
_cell.angle_alpha   90.00
_cell.angle_beta   90.00
_cell.angle_gamma   90.00
#
_symmetry.space_group_name_H-M   'P 1'
#
loop_
_entity.id
_entity.type
_entity.pdbx_description
1 polymer ?
#
loop_
_entity_poly.entity_id
_entity_poly.type
_entity_poly.pdbx_seq_one_letter_code
_entity_poly.pdbx_strand_id
1 'polypeptide(L)'
;MSDEHFKLCSSCRAPIGFQQAYYACSVSTCNRQRVGLYFCSLPCWEAHLPMMRHRDAWAEERRAPTQAEHARAQAEEARSKQGESKRPQGESKARAAPSEAPKQGNEPTRDPRHDSPPDLTPMQREARLGVVRRGAESADMTSEPDQEPSDDDLPRDVLIVISKLKHYIKARSGFNTSDQVAQVLSDHVRRVCVEAIKNAARDGRKTVLDRDFLKAVR
;
A
#
# COMPACT_ATOMS: atom_id res chain seq x y z
N MET A 1 12.25 25.37 -31.29
CA MET A 1 12.82 26.26 -30.26
C MET A 1 13.33 25.35 -29.17
N SER A 2 14.63 25.38 -28.89
CA SER A 2 15.24 24.47 -27.91
C SER A 2 14.84 24.91 -26.50
N ASP A 3 14.26 24.00 -25.71
CA ASP A 3 13.91 24.30 -24.33
C ASP A 3 15.17 24.27 -23.44
N GLU A 4 15.91 25.39 -23.44
CA GLU A 4 17.06 25.66 -22.56
C GLU A 4 16.64 25.97 -21.11
N HIS A 5 15.50 25.47 -20.69
CA HIS A 5 14.89 25.74 -19.40
C HIS A 5 14.62 24.44 -18.63
N PHE A 6 14.68 24.50 -17.29
CA PHE A 6 14.50 23.34 -16.41
C PHE A 6 13.02 22.95 -16.29
N LYS A 7 12.15 23.92 -15.95
CA LYS A 7 10.69 23.79 -15.81
C LYS A 7 9.99 25.12 -16.08
N LEU A 8 8.70 25.08 -16.40
CA LEU A 8 7.84 26.27 -16.43
C LEU A 8 7.28 26.56 -15.04
N CYS A 9 7.12 27.84 -14.71
CA CYS A 9 6.42 28.25 -13.49
C CYS A 9 4.93 27.87 -13.55
N SER A 10 4.42 27.20 -12.51
CA SER A 10 3.04 26.74 -12.43
C SER A 10 2.00 27.88 -12.32
N SER A 11 2.42 29.11 -11.99
CA SER A 11 1.54 30.28 -11.89
C SER A 11 1.58 31.13 -13.17
N CYS A 12 2.74 31.67 -13.54
CA CYS A 12 2.87 32.60 -14.68
C CYS A 12 3.35 31.96 -16.00
N ARG A 13 3.65 30.65 -16.01
CA ARG A 13 4.26 29.92 -17.15
C ARG A 13 5.61 30.46 -17.65
N ALA A 14 6.26 31.37 -16.93
CA ALA A 14 7.63 31.80 -17.26
C ALA A 14 8.63 30.62 -17.16
N PRO A 15 9.63 30.54 -18.05
CA PRO A 15 10.68 29.51 -17.96
C PRO A 15 11.59 29.76 -16.75
N ILE A 16 11.92 28.68 -16.03
CA ILE A 16 12.93 28.65 -14.99
C ILE A 16 14.21 28.10 -15.62
N GLY A 17 15.26 28.90 -15.70
CA GLY A 17 16.55 28.48 -16.26
C GLY A 17 17.28 27.42 -15.42
N PHE A 18 18.22 26.72 -16.04
CA PHE A 18 19.17 25.87 -15.30
C PHE A 18 20.01 26.73 -14.35
N GLN A 19 20.37 26.19 -13.17
CA GLN A 19 21.08 26.92 -12.09
C GLN A 19 20.34 28.14 -11.49
N GLN A 20 19.12 28.46 -11.95
CA GLN A 20 18.32 29.54 -11.38
C GLN A 20 17.73 29.14 -10.01
N ALA A 21 17.56 30.11 -9.11
CA ALA A 21 16.74 29.91 -7.91
C ALA A 21 15.26 29.78 -8.29
N TYR A 22 14.56 28.85 -7.65
CA TYR A 22 13.13 28.63 -7.76
C TYR A 22 12.55 28.28 -6.39
N TYR A 23 11.25 28.51 -6.21
CA TYR A 23 10.56 28.18 -4.98
C TYR A 23 9.75 26.90 -5.15
N ALA A 24 9.93 25.97 -4.22
CA ALA A 24 9.08 24.81 -4.00
C ALA A 24 8.15 25.07 -2.81
N CYS A 25 7.00 24.40 -2.76
CA CYS A 25 6.12 24.46 -1.60
C CYS A 25 6.58 23.43 -0.56
N SER A 26 6.61 23.76 0.74
CA SER A 26 6.99 22.77 1.77
C SER A 26 6.02 21.59 1.90
N VAL A 27 4.81 21.71 1.36
CA VAL A 27 3.79 20.65 1.39
C VAL A 27 4.14 19.54 0.39
N SER A 28 4.48 18.36 0.91
CA SER A 28 4.92 17.20 0.12
C SER A 28 3.95 16.74 -0.99
N THR A 29 2.64 17.01 -0.87
CA THR A 29 1.66 16.72 -1.94
C THR A 29 1.86 17.58 -3.19
N CYS A 30 2.34 18.82 -3.02
CA CYS A 30 2.63 19.76 -4.11
C CYS A 30 3.97 19.45 -4.81
N ASN A 31 4.83 18.63 -4.21
CA ASN A 31 6.16 18.27 -4.74
C ASN A 31 6.21 16.86 -5.36
N ARG A 32 5.06 16.17 -5.50
CA ARG A 32 5.02 14.81 -6.07
C ARG A 32 5.36 14.83 -7.56
N GLN A 33 6.07 13.81 -8.04
CA GLN A 33 6.57 13.68 -9.43
C GLN A 33 5.54 13.96 -10.55
N ARG A 34 4.23 13.69 -10.33
CA ARG A 34 3.14 13.97 -11.30
C ARG A 34 2.53 15.38 -11.16
N VAL A 35 2.66 16.03 -10.01
CA VAL A 35 1.96 17.28 -9.64
C VAL A 35 2.93 18.37 -9.17
N GLY A 36 4.23 18.18 -9.41
CA GLY A 36 5.31 19.02 -8.91
C GLY A 36 5.13 20.47 -9.34
N LEU A 37 4.83 21.35 -8.38
CA LEU A 37 4.69 22.77 -8.61
C LEU A 37 6.04 23.47 -8.47
N TYR A 38 6.37 24.32 -9.45
CA TYR A 38 7.60 25.09 -9.49
C TYR A 38 7.24 26.57 -9.64
N PHE A 39 7.84 27.44 -8.83
CA PHE A 39 7.56 28.87 -8.84
C PHE A 39 8.82 29.68 -9.10
N CYS A 40 8.77 30.66 -10.01
CA CYS A 40 9.93 31.50 -10.32
C CYS A 40 10.19 32.61 -9.29
N SER A 41 9.22 32.91 -8.42
CA SER A 41 9.30 33.98 -7.43
C SER A 41 8.31 33.76 -6.28
N LEU A 42 8.53 34.42 -5.13
CA LEU A 42 7.63 34.38 -3.98
C LEU A 42 6.18 34.80 -4.33
N PRO A 43 5.90 35.89 -5.09
CA PRO A 43 4.53 36.21 -5.50
C PRO A 43 3.85 35.13 -6.35
N CYS A 44 4.62 34.39 -7.17
CA CYS A 44 4.08 33.27 -7.93
C CYS A 44 3.70 32.07 -7.04
N TRP A 45 4.41 31.88 -5.92
CA TRP A 45 4.06 30.90 -4.88
C TRP A 45 2.86 31.37 -4.03
N GLU A 46 2.81 32.66 -3.65
CA GLU A 46 1.67 33.24 -2.91
C GLU A 46 0.36 33.17 -3.70
N ALA A 47 0.41 33.39 -5.02
CA ALA A 47 -0.75 33.22 -5.92
C ALA A 47 -1.31 31.78 -5.93
N HIS A 48 -0.57 30.78 -5.45
CA HIS A 48 -1.05 29.41 -5.31
C HIS A 48 -1.90 29.20 -4.04
N LEU A 49 -1.68 30.00 -2.97
CA LEU A 49 -2.31 29.82 -1.66
C LEU A 49 -3.85 29.80 -1.71
N PRO A 50 -4.55 30.71 -2.44
CA PRO A 50 -6.01 30.74 -2.42
C PRO A 50 -6.66 29.51 -3.08
N MET A 51 -5.99 28.87 -4.03
CA MET A 51 -6.51 27.68 -4.72
C MET A 51 -6.35 26.39 -3.91
N MET A 52 -5.35 26.33 -3.03
CA MET A 52 -4.94 25.11 -2.33
C MET A 52 -5.05 25.36 -0.83
N ARG A 53 -6.12 24.87 -0.20
CA ARG A 53 -6.49 25.07 1.21
C ARG A 53 -5.53 24.43 2.23
N HIS A 54 -4.25 24.76 2.16
CA HIS A 54 -3.26 24.48 3.19
C HIS A 54 -3.09 25.73 4.07
N ARG A 55 -2.69 25.52 5.33
CA ARG A 55 -2.75 26.56 6.38
C ARG A 55 -1.36 27.10 6.77
N ASP A 56 -0.34 26.25 6.67
CA ASP A 56 0.97 26.46 7.29
C ASP A 56 2.14 26.15 6.32
N ALA A 57 1.96 26.31 5.00
CA ALA A 57 3.06 26.12 4.05
C ALA A 57 3.96 27.36 3.96
N TRP A 58 5.22 27.12 3.60
CA TRP A 58 6.18 28.16 3.26
C TRP A 58 6.84 27.85 1.91
N ALA A 59 7.50 28.85 1.35
CA ALA A 59 8.32 28.72 0.16
C ALA A 59 9.72 28.21 0.56
N GLU A 60 10.12 27.06 0.04
CA GLU A 60 11.49 26.58 0.09
C GLU A 60 12.24 27.05 -1.14
N GLU A 61 13.25 27.90 -0.96
CA GLU A 61 14.16 28.26 -2.05
C GLU A 61 15.07 27.08 -2.40
N ARG A 62 15.11 26.73 -3.68
CA ARG A 62 15.94 25.65 -4.23
C ARG A 62 16.61 26.13 -5.51
N ARG A 63 17.76 25.55 -5.84
CA ARG A 63 18.47 25.85 -7.10
C ARG A 63 18.15 24.77 -8.13
N ALA A 64 17.81 25.18 -9.36
CA ALA A 64 17.64 24.26 -10.47
C ALA A 64 18.98 23.56 -10.76
N PRO A 65 19.00 22.26 -11.11
CA PRO A 65 20.24 21.57 -11.48
C PRO A 65 20.89 22.19 -12.73
N THR A 66 22.13 21.84 -13.02
CA THR A 66 22.74 22.15 -14.32
C THR A 66 22.04 21.36 -15.44
N GLN A 67 22.15 21.85 -16.68
CA GLN A 67 21.60 21.16 -17.85
C GLN A 67 22.16 19.74 -18.01
N ALA A 68 23.45 19.55 -17.71
CA ALA A 68 24.12 18.25 -17.77
C ALA A 68 23.60 17.26 -16.71
N GLU A 69 23.39 17.71 -15.48
CA GLU A 69 22.79 16.89 -14.41
C GLU A 69 21.33 16.55 -14.72
N HIS A 70 20.55 17.52 -15.22
CA HIS A 70 19.16 17.29 -15.61
C HIS A 70 19.03 16.31 -16.78
N ALA A 71 19.94 16.38 -17.77
CA ALA A 71 19.99 15.41 -18.87
C ALA A 71 20.34 13.99 -18.38
N ARG A 72 21.28 13.86 -17.43
CA ARG A 72 21.62 12.57 -16.80
C ARG A 72 20.44 11.98 -16.02
N ALA A 73 19.79 12.79 -15.18
CA ALA A 73 18.61 12.38 -14.40
C ALA A 73 17.45 11.94 -15.31
N GLN A 74 17.18 12.67 -16.41
CA GLN A 74 16.17 12.27 -17.39
C GLN A 74 16.53 10.97 -18.12
N ALA A 75 17.80 10.74 -18.46
CA ALA A 75 18.24 9.50 -19.08
C ALA A 75 18.10 8.30 -18.14
N GLU A 76 18.39 8.47 -16.85
CA GLU A 76 18.19 7.45 -15.82
C GLU A 76 16.69 7.17 -15.56
N GLU A 77 15.87 8.21 -15.48
CA GLU A 77 14.41 8.08 -15.33
C GLU A 77 13.74 7.47 -16.57
N ALA A 78 14.26 7.74 -17.77
CA ALA A 78 13.82 7.07 -19.00
C ALA A 78 14.21 5.58 -18.99
N ARG A 79 15.42 5.26 -18.53
CA ARG A 79 15.92 3.88 -18.42
C ARG A 79 15.12 3.05 -17.41
N SER A 80 14.75 3.60 -16.26
CA SER A 80 13.92 2.89 -15.28
C SER A 80 12.49 2.64 -15.79
N LYS A 81 11.85 3.64 -16.43
CA LYS A 81 10.53 3.48 -17.06
C LYS A 81 10.50 2.46 -18.21
N GLN A 82 11.58 2.36 -18.98
CA GLN A 82 11.73 1.33 -20.02
C GLN A 82 11.95 -0.08 -19.44
N GLY A 83 12.48 -0.20 -18.22
CA GLY A 83 12.57 -1.47 -17.49
C GLY A 83 11.19 -1.94 -17.00
N GLU A 84 10.42 -1.04 -16.38
CA GLU A 84 9.07 -1.34 -15.87
C GLU A 84 8.11 -1.80 -16.98
N SER A 85 8.15 -1.12 -18.14
CA SER A 85 7.26 -1.38 -19.28
C SER A 85 7.61 -2.63 -20.11
N LYS A 86 8.75 -3.28 -19.85
CA LYS A 86 9.13 -4.57 -20.46
C LYS A 86 8.81 -5.79 -19.58
N ARG A 87 8.22 -5.62 -18.40
CA ARG A 87 7.86 -6.75 -17.53
C ARG A 87 6.60 -7.43 -18.08
N PRO A 88 6.66 -8.68 -18.56
CA PRO A 88 5.47 -9.36 -19.06
C PRO A 88 4.49 -9.59 -17.92
N GLN A 89 3.21 -9.29 -18.13
CA GLN A 89 2.16 -9.64 -17.19
C GLN A 89 1.80 -11.11 -17.39
N GLY A 90 2.46 -11.98 -16.63
CA GLY A 90 2.23 -13.42 -16.65
C GLY A 90 3.04 -14.13 -15.56
N GLU A 91 2.47 -15.21 -15.03
CA GLU A 91 3.05 -16.11 -14.03
C GLU A 91 3.34 -15.54 -12.63
N SER A 92 2.28 -15.49 -11.83
CA SER A 92 2.36 -15.74 -10.39
C SER A 92 2.97 -17.12 -10.12
N LYS A 93 4.14 -17.19 -9.48
CA LYS A 93 4.65 -18.43 -8.87
C LYS A 93 5.08 -18.22 -7.42
N ALA A 94 4.79 -19.26 -6.64
CA ALA A 94 4.78 -19.33 -5.20
C ALA A 94 6.11 -18.97 -4.50
N ARG A 95 5.95 -18.64 -3.21
CA ARG A 95 7.01 -18.60 -2.20
C ARG A 95 7.96 -19.80 -2.28
N ALA A 96 9.25 -19.54 -2.17
CA ALA A 96 10.21 -20.43 -1.52
C ALA A 96 10.99 -19.61 -0.47
N ALA A 97 11.08 -20.13 0.75
CA ALA A 97 11.83 -19.50 1.85
C ALA A 97 13.34 -19.81 1.72
N PRO A 98 14.25 -18.97 2.27
CA PRO A 98 15.68 -19.06 2.00
C PRO A 98 16.36 -20.19 2.79
N SER A 99 17.35 -20.83 2.17
CA SER A 99 18.26 -21.78 2.83
C SER A 99 19.64 -21.17 3.06
N GLU A 100 20.28 -21.67 4.11
CA GLU A 100 21.34 -21.10 4.95
C GLU A 100 22.68 -20.68 4.31
N ALA A 101 23.44 -19.89 5.08
CA ALA A 101 24.77 -19.40 4.76
C ALA A 101 25.89 -20.39 5.16
N PRO A 102 27.06 -20.37 4.48
CA PRO A 102 28.19 -21.23 4.82
C PRO A 102 28.98 -20.71 6.03
N LYS A 103 29.38 -21.63 6.93
CA LYS A 103 30.37 -21.37 7.99
C LYS A 103 31.67 -22.12 7.67
N GLN A 104 32.80 -21.44 7.79
CA GLN A 104 34.11 -22.08 7.95
C GLN A 104 34.54 -21.88 9.41
N GLY A 105 35.11 -22.92 10.02
CA GLY A 105 35.27 -23.00 11.48
C GLY A 105 36.64 -22.58 11.99
N ASN A 106 36.79 -22.67 13.32
CA ASN A 106 38.07 -22.96 13.96
C ASN A 106 37.82 -23.80 15.22
N GLU A 107 38.83 -24.57 15.63
CA GLU A 107 38.72 -25.70 16.57
C GLU A 107 39.09 -25.31 18.04
N PRO A 108 39.20 -26.20 19.06
CA PRO A 108 38.42 -26.04 20.28
C PRO A 108 39.25 -25.99 21.58
N THR A 109 38.60 -25.90 22.75
CA THR A 109 39.23 -26.34 24.02
C THR A 109 38.19 -26.79 25.07
N ARG A 110 38.38 -28.03 25.56
CA ARG A 110 37.99 -28.75 26.83
C ARG A 110 37.12 -28.03 27.90
N ASP A 111 36.34 -28.67 28.78
CA ASP A 111 36.30 -30.07 29.33
C ASP A 111 34.86 -30.42 29.86
N PRO A 112 34.52 -31.57 30.52
CA PRO A 112 33.29 -32.32 30.18
C PRO A 112 32.41 -32.77 31.40
N ARG A 113 31.60 -33.84 31.21
CA ARG A 113 30.65 -34.55 32.13
C ARG A 113 29.27 -33.87 32.20
N HIS A 114 28.08 -34.50 32.21
CA HIS A 114 27.56 -35.88 32.40
C HIS A 114 26.21 -36.00 31.62
N ASP A 115 25.62 -37.15 31.21
CA ASP A 115 26.04 -38.57 31.19
C ASP A 115 25.33 -39.38 30.05
N SER A 116 24.72 -40.55 30.31
CA SER A 116 24.44 -41.63 29.33
C SER A 116 22.93 -41.93 28.99
N PRO A 117 22.63 -42.68 27.90
CA PRO A 117 21.27 -42.95 27.36
C PRO A 117 20.72 -44.36 27.73
N PRO A 118 19.52 -44.77 27.26
CA PRO A 118 19.38 -45.54 25.99
C PRO A 118 18.14 -45.07 25.16
N ASP A 119 17.50 -45.74 24.19
CA ASP A 119 17.56 -47.12 23.61
C ASP A 119 17.01 -47.17 22.15
N LEU A 120 16.75 -48.36 21.59
CA LEU A 120 16.24 -48.69 20.23
C LEU A 120 14.92 -49.54 20.32
N THR A 121 14.22 -50.05 19.30
CA THR A 121 14.30 -50.11 17.81
C THR A 121 12.86 -50.03 17.21
N PRO A 122 12.65 -49.76 15.90
CA PRO A 122 11.37 -50.02 15.22
C PRO A 122 11.42 -51.29 14.35
N MET A 123 10.97 -52.43 14.88
CA MET A 123 10.89 -53.70 14.13
C MET A 123 9.59 -54.48 14.35
N GLN A 124 8.49 -54.02 13.73
CA GLN A 124 7.22 -54.80 13.65
C GLN A 124 6.41 -54.46 12.38
N ARG A 125 6.90 -55.00 11.26
CA ARG A 125 6.13 -55.47 10.08
C ARG A 125 5.12 -56.55 10.52
N GLU A 126 4.05 -56.95 9.82
CA GLU A 126 3.40 -56.62 8.52
C GLU A 126 2.04 -57.37 8.52
N ALA A 127 0.96 -56.84 7.90
CA ALA A 127 -0.16 -57.61 7.26
C ALA A 127 -1.35 -56.70 6.87
N ARG A 128 -2.24 -57.04 5.93
CA ARG A 128 -2.08 -57.53 4.53
C ARG A 128 -3.46 -57.50 3.83
N LEU A 129 -3.49 -56.98 2.59
CA LEU A 129 -4.48 -57.23 1.51
C LEU A 129 -5.94 -56.74 1.66
N GLY A 130 -6.48 -56.13 0.60
CA GLY A 130 -7.85 -55.59 0.57
C GLY A 130 -8.37 -55.04 -0.78
N VAL A 131 -8.31 -55.85 -1.85
CA VAL A 131 -9.18 -55.83 -3.06
C VAL A 131 -9.45 -54.51 -3.82
N VAL A 132 -9.06 -54.50 -5.10
CA VAL A 132 -9.47 -53.50 -6.11
C VAL A 132 -10.97 -53.60 -6.44
N ARG A 133 -11.66 -52.46 -6.52
CA ARG A 133 -12.85 -52.30 -7.38
C ARG A 133 -12.71 -51.08 -8.28
N ARG A 134 -12.91 -51.31 -9.58
CA ARG A 134 -12.98 -50.29 -10.62
C ARG A 134 -14.45 -50.01 -10.88
N GLY A 135 -14.88 -48.77 -10.65
CA GLY A 135 -16.20 -48.28 -11.00
C GLY A 135 -16.05 -46.88 -11.55
N ALA A 136 -16.40 -46.70 -12.83
CA ALA A 136 -16.53 -45.39 -13.44
C ALA A 136 -18.01 -45.16 -13.65
N GLU A 137 -18.58 -44.08 -13.12
CA GLU A 137 -19.81 -43.46 -13.61
C GLU A 137 -20.03 -42.09 -12.95
N SER A 138 -20.23 -41.08 -13.82
CA SER A 138 -20.86 -39.77 -13.56
C SER A 138 -20.72 -39.13 -12.17
N ALA A 139 -19.70 -38.27 -12.01
CA ALA A 139 -19.74 -37.18 -11.05
C ALA A 139 -20.15 -35.88 -11.76
N ASP A 140 -21.45 -35.59 -11.62
CA ASP A 140 -22.11 -34.29 -11.63
C ASP A 140 -21.19 -33.04 -11.68
N MET A 141 -21.44 -32.13 -12.61
CA MET A 141 -20.85 -30.79 -12.61
C MET A 141 -21.52 -29.93 -11.52
N THR A 142 -21.21 -30.20 -10.26
CA THR A 142 -21.40 -29.21 -9.20
C THR A 142 -20.42 -28.08 -9.42
N SER A 143 -20.93 -26.96 -9.90
CA SER A 143 -20.22 -25.68 -9.93
C SER A 143 -19.58 -25.43 -8.57
N GLU A 144 -18.26 -25.22 -8.57
CA GLU A 144 -17.51 -24.81 -7.38
C GLU A 144 -18.24 -23.62 -6.72
N PRO A 145 -18.53 -23.67 -5.41
CA PRO A 145 -19.16 -22.55 -4.75
C PRO A 145 -18.21 -21.36 -4.80
N ASP A 146 -18.70 -20.21 -5.29
CA ASP A 146 -18.03 -18.92 -5.14
C ASP A 146 -17.64 -18.76 -3.65
N GLN A 147 -16.36 -18.97 -3.33
CA GLN A 147 -15.87 -18.78 -1.98
C GLN A 147 -15.82 -17.28 -1.70
N GLU A 148 -16.91 -16.74 -1.16
CA GLU A 148 -16.88 -15.40 -0.60
C GLU A 148 -15.74 -15.31 0.43
N PRO A 149 -14.88 -14.28 0.36
CA PRO A 149 -13.69 -14.20 1.19
C PRO A 149 -14.08 -14.18 2.67
N SER A 150 -13.34 -14.91 3.50
CA SER A 150 -13.62 -14.95 4.93
C SER A 150 -13.36 -13.58 5.57
N ASP A 151 -14.11 -13.23 6.62
CA ASP A 151 -13.97 -11.96 7.35
C ASP A 151 -12.55 -11.74 7.93
N ASP A 152 -11.74 -12.81 8.04
CA ASP A 152 -10.36 -12.77 8.51
C ASP A 152 -9.32 -12.50 7.41
N ASP A 153 -9.66 -12.70 6.13
CA ASP A 153 -8.80 -12.38 4.98
C ASP A 153 -8.89 -10.90 4.55
N LEU A 154 -9.89 -10.16 5.06
CA LEU A 154 -10.16 -8.77 4.71
C LEU A 154 -9.27 -7.78 5.50
N PRO A 155 -8.65 -6.77 4.85
CA PRO A 155 -7.82 -5.78 5.54
C PRO A 155 -8.58 -5.03 6.65
N ARG A 156 -8.10 -5.16 7.89
CA ARG A 156 -8.66 -4.49 9.08
C ARG A 156 -8.17 -3.04 9.25
N ASP A 157 -7.93 -2.36 8.13
CA ASP A 157 -7.44 -0.98 8.06
C ASP A 157 -8.39 0.03 8.72
N VAL A 158 -7.84 1.12 9.26
CA VAL A 158 -8.62 2.22 9.86
C VAL A 158 -9.35 2.98 8.76
N LEU A 159 -10.67 2.86 8.72
CA LEU A 159 -11.52 3.45 7.67
C LEU A 159 -11.86 4.94 7.90
N ILE A 160 -11.36 5.52 8.99
CA ILE A 160 -11.74 6.86 9.47
C ILE A 160 -10.51 7.75 9.60
N VAL A 161 -10.61 8.97 9.04
CA VAL A 161 -9.56 9.98 9.17
C VAL A 161 -9.51 10.50 10.63
N ILE A 162 -8.61 9.91 11.42
CA ILE A 162 -8.48 10.13 12.88
C ILE A 162 -8.40 11.62 13.25
N SER A 163 -7.65 12.42 12.48
CA SER A 163 -7.51 13.87 12.72
C SER A 163 -8.84 14.63 12.57
N LYS A 164 -9.68 14.27 11.59
CA LYS A 164 -11.01 14.87 11.40
C LYS A 164 -11.96 14.49 12.53
N LEU A 165 -11.93 13.22 12.96
CA LEU A 165 -12.72 12.73 14.09
C LEU A 165 -12.36 13.46 15.39
N LYS A 166 -11.07 13.50 15.75
CA LYS A 166 -10.57 14.19 16.96
C LYS A 166 -10.90 15.68 16.93
N HIS A 167 -10.75 16.33 15.77
CA HIS A 167 -11.14 17.74 15.60
C HIS A 167 -12.65 17.94 15.81
N TYR A 168 -13.50 17.08 15.24
CA TYR A 168 -14.96 17.18 15.42
C TYR A 168 -15.38 17.04 16.88
N ILE A 169 -14.88 16.01 17.59
CA ILE A 169 -15.20 15.79 19.01
C ILE A 169 -14.77 17.02 19.84
N LYS A 170 -13.55 17.51 19.62
CA LYS A 170 -13.03 18.67 20.36
C LYS A 170 -13.78 19.96 20.05
N ALA A 171 -14.18 20.18 18.80
CA ALA A 171 -15.00 21.34 18.41
C ALA A 171 -16.45 21.25 18.95
N ARG A 172 -17.00 20.04 19.11
CA ARG A 172 -18.39 19.82 19.55
C ARG A 172 -18.57 19.84 21.07
N SER A 173 -17.59 19.36 21.85
CA SER A 173 -17.72 19.25 23.32
C SER A 173 -16.46 19.63 24.11
N GLY A 174 -15.37 20.05 23.45
CA GLY A 174 -14.07 20.30 24.10
C GLY A 174 -13.31 19.02 24.50
N PHE A 175 -13.90 17.84 24.33
CA PHE A 175 -13.33 16.57 24.80
C PHE A 175 -12.12 16.12 23.96
N ASN A 176 -11.26 15.33 24.59
CA ASN A 176 -10.18 14.61 23.92
C ASN A 176 -10.64 13.16 23.61
N THR A 177 -9.86 12.44 22.79
CA THR A 177 -10.21 11.08 22.34
C THR A 177 -8.96 10.20 22.29
N SER A 178 -9.03 9.00 22.85
CA SER A 178 -7.93 8.02 22.79
C SER A 178 -7.79 7.42 21.38
N ASP A 179 -6.60 6.89 21.08
CA ASP A 179 -6.30 6.36 19.74
C ASP A 179 -7.12 5.10 19.39
N GLN A 180 -7.45 4.27 20.37
CA GLN A 180 -8.24 3.04 20.16
C GLN A 180 -9.67 3.30 19.64
N VAL A 181 -10.23 4.49 19.84
CA VAL A 181 -11.57 4.86 19.31
C VAL A 181 -11.61 4.79 17.79
N ALA A 182 -10.47 5.01 17.10
CA ALA A 182 -10.39 4.89 15.66
C ALA A 182 -10.67 3.46 15.16
N GLN A 183 -10.20 2.43 15.89
CA GLN A 183 -10.46 1.04 15.56
C GLN A 183 -11.93 0.69 15.81
N VAL A 184 -12.43 0.98 17.02
CA VAL A 184 -13.82 0.67 17.42
C VAL A 184 -14.84 1.28 16.44
N LEU A 185 -14.61 2.52 16.00
CA LEU A 185 -15.49 3.15 15.01
C LEU A 185 -15.30 2.57 13.60
N SER A 186 -14.09 2.16 13.21
CA SER A 186 -13.88 1.44 11.94
C SER A 186 -14.61 0.10 11.92
N ASP A 187 -14.66 -0.60 13.06
CA ASP A 187 -15.41 -1.86 13.22
C ASP A 187 -16.94 -1.65 13.18
N HIS A 188 -17.42 -0.47 13.59
CA HIS A 188 -18.82 -0.06 13.35
C HIS A 188 -19.07 0.23 11.86
N VAL A 189 -18.18 0.98 11.20
CA VAL A 189 -18.30 1.29 9.77
C VAL A 189 -18.32 0.01 8.93
N ARG A 190 -17.44 -0.97 9.21
CA ARG A 190 -17.45 -2.26 8.48
C ARG A 190 -18.77 -3.01 8.62
N ARG A 191 -19.34 -3.08 9.84
CA ARG A 191 -20.66 -3.71 10.05
C ARG A 191 -21.78 -3.02 9.25
N VAL A 192 -21.79 -1.69 9.23
CA VAL A 192 -22.77 -0.92 8.43
C VAL A 192 -22.56 -1.18 6.92
N CYS A 193 -21.32 -1.26 6.45
CA CYS A 193 -21.02 -1.61 5.04
C CYS A 193 -21.52 -3.02 4.68
N VAL A 194 -21.32 -4.02 5.55
CA VAL A 194 -21.80 -5.40 5.33
C VAL A 194 -23.33 -5.43 5.20
N GLU A 195 -24.07 -4.73 6.06
CA GLU A 195 -25.53 -4.64 5.94
C GLU A 195 -25.98 -3.85 4.71
N ALA A 196 -25.26 -2.80 4.32
CA ALA A 196 -25.51 -2.08 3.08
C ALA A 196 -25.28 -2.95 1.82
N ILE A 197 -24.25 -3.82 1.84
CA ILE A 197 -24.01 -4.82 0.78
C ILE A 197 -25.19 -5.81 0.72
N LYS A 198 -25.63 -6.38 1.84
CA LYS A 198 -26.79 -7.28 1.90
C LYS A 198 -28.08 -6.61 1.42
N ASN A 199 -28.28 -5.32 1.73
CA ASN A 199 -29.39 -4.51 1.22
C ASN A 199 -29.34 -4.34 -0.31
N ALA A 200 -28.16 -4.06 -0.87
CA ALA A 200 -27.97 -3.93 -2.31
C ALA A 200 -28.17 -5.27 -3.04
N ALA A 201 -27.65 -6.37 -2.49
CA ALA A 201 -27.79 -7.72 -3.01
C ALA A 201 -29.25 -8.19 -3.02
N ARG A 202 -30.02 -7.92 -1.95
CA ARG A 202 -31.48 -8.17 -1.91
C ARG A 202 -32.25 -7.40 -2.97
N ASP A 203 -31.80 -6.21 -3.32
CA ASP A 203 -32.36 -5.40 -4.42
C ASP A 203 -31.80 -5.82 -5.81
N GLY A 204 -31.07 -6.94 -5.92
CA GLY A 204 -30.50 -7.46 -7.17
C GLY A 204 -29.32 -6.67 -7.74
N ARG A 205 -28.68 -5.81 -6.93
CA ARG A 205 -27.63 -4.87 -7.37
C ARG A 205 -26.25 -5.27 -6.85
N LYS A 206 -25.23 -5.11 -7.71
CA LYS A 206 -23.80 -5.15 -7.32
C LYS A 206 -23.25 -3.78 -6.90
N THR A 207 -24.07 -2.73 -6.94
CA THR A 207 -23.71 -1.36 -6.53
C THR A 207 -24.46 -0.99 -5.26
N VAL A 208 -23.71 -0.73 -4.18
CA VAL A 208 -24.24 -0.18 -2.92
C VAL A 208 -24.50 1.32 -3.09
N LEU A 209 -25.65 1.78 -2.62
CA LEU A 209 -26.11 3.17 -2.76
C LEU A 209 -26.50 3.75 -1.40
N ASP A 210 -26.65 5.07 -1.32
CA ASP A 210 -26.96 5.80 -0.06
C ASP A 210 -28.18 5.22 0.67
N ARG A 211 -29.20 4.79 -0.07
CA ARG A 211 -30.41 4.15 0.48
C ARG A 211 -30.13 2.84 1.22
N ASP A 212 -29.07 2.13 0.87
CA ASP A 212 -28.68 0.86 1.50
C ASP A 212 -28.00 1.11 2.85
N PHE A 213 -27.26 2.20 2.97
CA PHE A 213 -26.73 2.73 4.23
C PHE A 213 -27.85 3.29 5.12
N LEU A 214 -28.81 4.03 4.55
CA LEU A 214 -29.99 4.53 5.29
C LEU A 214 -30.88 3.40 5.82
N LYS A 215 -30.93 2.24 5.14
CA LYS A 215 -31.57 1.02 5.64
C LYS A 215 -30.74 0.34 6.75
N ALA A 216 -29.41 0.42 6.70
CA ALA A 216 -28.49 -0.27 7.62
C ALA A 216 -28.22 0.46 8.96
N VAL A 217 -28.61 1.74 9.07
CA VAL A 217 -28.41 2.59 10.27
C VAL A 217 -29.75 2.93 10.96
N ARG A 218 -30.87 2.40 10.47
CA ARG A 218 -32.20 2.48 11.08
C ARG A 218 -32.47 1.30 12.00
#